data_AF-A0A1I2QR04-F1
#
_entry.id   AF-A0A1I2QR04-F1
#
_cell.length_a   1.000
_cell.length_b   1.000
_cell.length_c   1.000
_cell.angle_alpha   90.00
_cell.angle_beta   90.00
_cell.angle_gamma   90.00
#
_symmetry.space_group_name_H-M   'P 1'
#
loop_
_entity.id
_entity.type
_entity.pdbx_description
1 polymer ?
#
loop_
_entity_poly.entity_id
_entity_poly.type
_entity_poly.pdbx_seq_one_letter_code
_entity_poly.pdbx_strand_id
1 'polypeptide(L)'
;MLQSLKQSLVLSLKKQTEETFGYIFSLLAFLIFLMGKAIGLQNHAKGFYYLAVITLIYGFLVFVNTLAKPFIDSGAGKLVISGILVIGSGVSLALARLTINGELHVPSSAFPITQSILAVLYAPLTLSICLAFSGVIFIVIGAMLSIIPYRVSSIKSFLTSWHQGDEISVIGIIINLVRLSGLVAVISVAMHFSQNNDSYTEALASFTRWFAYSFESDEHSYCTINPGERVAYLDNDRIVVATKKSNEPYVYEIRPCL
;
A
#
# COMPACT_ATOMS: atom_id res chain seq x y z
N MET A 1 12.64 -45.87 6.09
CA MET A 1 13.20 -44.50 6.08
C MET A 1 12.58 -43.60 5.01
N LEU A 2 12.55 -44.01 3.73
CA LEU A 2 11.95 -43.20 2.66
C LEU A 2 10.41 -43.03 2.78
N GLN A 3 9.72 -44.08 3.22
CA GLN A 3 8.26 -44.06 3.45
C GLN A 3 7.87 -43.22 4.68
N SER A 4 8.67 -43.25 5.75
CA SER A 4 8.43 -42.40 6.93
C SER A 4 8.69 -40.94 6.63
N LEU A 5 9.71 -40.62 5.81
CA LEU A 5 9.94 -39.28 5.27
C LEU A 5 8.78 -38.80 4.39
N LYS A 6 8.28 -39.64 3.47
CA LYS A 6 7.11 -39.33 2.63
C LYS A 6 5.86 -39.09 3.47
N GLN A 7 5.58 -39.92 4.47
CA GLN A 7 4.42 -39.74 5.36
C GLN A 7 4.55 -38.48 6.23
N SER A 8 5.74 -38.17 6.75
CA SER A 8 6.01 -36.92 7.46
C SER A 8 5.84 -35.69 6.55
N LEU A 9 6.31 -35.77 5.30
CA LEU A 9 6.16 -34.71 4.30
C LEU A 9 4.69 -34.50 3.95
N VAL A 10 3.93 -35.57 3.72
CA VAL A 10 2.50 -35.51 3.41
C VAL A 10 1.69 -35.00 4.61
N LEU A 11 2.03 -35.36 5.84
CA LEU A 11 1.38 -34.81 7.05
C LEU A 11 1.73 -33.33 7.27
N SER A 12 2.98 -32.92 7.02
CA SER A 12 3.38 -31.50 7.06
C SER A 12 2.73 -30.68 5.94
N LEU A 13 2.59 -31.25 4.74
CA LEU A 13 1.87 -30.65 3.60
C LEU A 13 0.37 -30.51 3.90
N LYS A 14 -0.25 -31.51 4.54
CA LYS A 14 -1.67 -31.47 4.93
C LYS A 14 -1.96 -30.49 6.07
N LYS A 15 -0.91 -30.03 6.77
CA LYS A 15 -0.96 -29.01 7.82
C LYS A 15 -0.42 -27.65 7.35
N GLN A 16 -0.22 -27.46 6.04
CA GLN A 16 0.28 -26.20 5.52
C GLN A 16 -0.73 -25.09 5.70
N THR A 17 -0.36 -24.14 6.55
CA THR A 17 -0.89 -22.78 6.55
C THR A 17 -0.61 -22.14 5.20
N GLU A 18 -1.55 -21.35 4.67
CA GLU A 18 -1.45 -20.63 3.38
C GLU A 18 -0.13 -19.85 3.21
N GLU A 19 0.48 -19.42 4.31
CA GLU A 19 1.82 -18.86 4.40
C GLU A 19 2.90 -19.75 3.75
N THR A 20 2.96 -21.03 4.14
CA THR A 20 4.01 -21.95 3.69
C THR A 20 3.86 -22.25 2.21
N PHE A 21 2.62 -22.27 1.70
CA PHE A 21 2.36 -22.39 0.26
C PHE A 21 2.95 -21.19 -0.50
N GLY A 22 2.72 -19.97 -0.02
CA GLY A 22 3.30 -18.75 -0.59
C GLY A 22 4.84 -18.79 -0.64
N TYR A 23 5.48 -19.26 0.43
CA TYR A 23 6.93 -19.38 0.50
C TYR A 23 7.52 -20.44 -0.42
N ILE A 24 6.90 -21.62 -0.52
CA ILE A 24 7.36 -22.66 -1.45
C ILE A 24 7.22 -22.19 -2.89
N PHE A 25 6.09 -21.56 -3.23
CA PHE A 25 5.86 -21.06 -4.57
C PHE A 25 6.86 -19.95 -4.93
N SER A 26 7.16 -19.06 -3.97
CA SER A 26 8.21 -18.05 -4.13
C SER A 26 9.58 -18.68 -4.41
N LEU A 27 9.97 -19.70 -3.64
CA LEU A 27 11.23 -20.41 -3.83
C LEU A 27 11.29 -21.07 -5.23
N LEU A 28 10.23 -21.75 -5.66
CA LEU A 28 10.15 -22.39 -6.97
C LEU A 28 10.27 -21.37 -8.10
N ALA A 29 9.53 -20.26 -8.03
CA ALA A 29 9.60 -19.19 -9.02
C ALA A 29 11.01 -18.57 -9.07
N PHE A 30 11.65 -18.38 -7.91
CA PHE A 30 13.01 -17.87 -7.85
C PHE A 30 14.04 -18.83 -8.46
N LEU A 31 13.91 -20.14 -8.23
CA LEU A 31 14.77 -21.16 -8.86
C LEU A 31 14.62 -21.18 -10.38
N ILE A 32 13.39 -21.06 -10.90
CA ILE A 32 13.14 -20.95 -12.35
C ILE A 32 13.80 -19.69 -12.91
N PHE A 33 13.72 -18.56 -12.21
CA PHE A 33 14.43 -17.34 -12.58
C PHE A 33 15.95 -17.55 -12.68
N LEU A 34 16.55 -18.21 -11.68
CA LEU A 34 17.99 -18.51 -11.68
C LEU A 34 18.39 -19.44 -12.83
N MET A 35 17.61 -20.49 -13.10
CA MET A 35 17.85 -21.38 -14.25
C MET A 35 17.74 -20.63 -15.58
N GLY A 36 16.71 -19.80 -15.75
CA GLY A 36 16.55 -18.96 -16.93
C GLY A 36 17.71 -17.99 -17.14
N LYS A 37 18.24 -17.41 -16.05
CA LYS A 37 19.44 -16.58 -16.08
C LYS A 37 20.68 -17.36 -16.49
N ALA A 38 20.86 -18.58 -15.98
CA ALA A 38 21.99 -19.45 -16.31
C ALA A 38 22.03 -19.89 -17.78
N ILE A 39 20.86 -20.06 -18.40
CA ILE A 39 20.71 -20.46 -19.82
C ILE A 39 20.72 -19.23 -20.77
N GLY A 40 20.78 -18.00 -20.23
CA GLY A 40 20.83 -16.77 -21.02
C GLY A 40 19.46 -16.17 -21.41
N LEU A 41 18.35 -16.72 -20.94
CA LEU A 41 16.98 -16.22 -21.20
C LEU A 41 16.55 -15.13 -20.21
N GLN A 42 17.43 -14.15 -19.94
CA GLN A 42 17.21 -13.18 -18.87
C GLN A 42 15.92 -12.37 -19.00
N ASN A 43 15.54 -11.96 -20.21
CA ASN A 43 14.33 -11.16 -20.44
C ASN A 43 13.03 -11.92 -20.15
N HIS A 44 12.97 -13.22 -20.46
CA HIS A 44 11.82 -14.08 -20.17
C HIS A 44 11.78 -14.49 -18.69
N ALA A 45 12.94 -14.63 -18.06
CA ALA A 45 13.05 -15.03 -16.66
C ALA A 45 12.60 -13.94 -15.68
N LYS A 46 12.63 -12.65 -16.05
CA LYS A 46 12.21 -11.51 -15.20
C LYS A 46 10.80 -11.67 -14.62
N GLY A 47 9.86 -12.25 -15.39
CA GLY A 47 8.50 -12.50 -14.90
C GLY A 47 8.47 -13.40 -13.67
N PHE A 48 9.32 -14.44 -13.65
CA PHE A 48 9.43 -15.35 -12.50
C PHE A 48 10.06 -14.70 -11.27
N TYR A 49 10.95 -13.71 -11.45
CA TYR A 49 11.46 -12.90 -10.33
C TYR A 49 10.34 -12.10 -9.68
N TYR A 50 9.53 -11.38 -10.46
CA TYR A 50 8.40 -10.63 -9.91
C TYR A 50 7.38 -11.54 -9.24
N LEU A 51 7.09 -12.69 -9.85
CA LEU A 51 6.22 -13.70 -9.27
C LEU A 51 6.75 -14.22 -7.93
N ALA A 52 8.06 -14.46 -7.83
CA ALA A 52 8.71 -14.86 -6.58
C ALA A 52 8.57 -13.79 -5.48
N VAL A 53 8.77 -12.52 -5.81
CA VAL A 53 8.62 -11.40 -4.86
C VAL A 53 7.17 -11.24 -4.42
N ILE A 54 6.21 -11.26 -5.36
CA ILE A 54 4.77 -11.13 -5.05
C ILE A 54 4.30 -12.25 -4.13
N THR A 55 4.70 -13.48 -4.41
CA THR A 55 4.31 -14.64 -3.60
C THR A 55 5.00 -14.70 -2.24
N LEU A 56 6.24 -14.17 -2.14
CA LEU A 56 6.92 -13.95 -0.86
C LEU A 56 6.16 -12.93 0.01
N ILE A 57 5.80 -11.78 -0.59
CA ILE A 57 5.01 -10.73 0.08
C ILE A 57 3.66 -11.30 0.51
N TYR A 58 2.98 -12.05 -0.35
CA TYR A 58 1.71 -12.70 -0.02
C TYR A 58 1.84 -13.63 1.19
N GLY A 59 2.81 -14.55 1.19
CA GLY A 59 3.05 -15.45 2.32
C GLY A 59 3.34 -14.68 3.61
N PHE A 60 4.12 -13.60 3.52
CA PHE A 60 4.39 -12.72 4.65
C PHE A 60 3.15 -11.97 5.15
N LEU A 61 2.29 -11.47 4.27
CA LEU A 61 1.03 -10.81 4.66
C LEU A 61 0.07 -11.78 5.35
N VAL A 62 0.02 -13.04 4.91
CA VAL A 62 -0.74 -14.09 5.61
C VAL A 62 -0.21 -14.28 7.03
N PHE A 63 1.12 -14.35 7.20
CA PHE A 63 1.74 -14.41 8.52
C PHE A 63 1.39 -13.20 9.39
N VAL A 64 1.57 -11.98 8.86
CA VAL A 64 1.21 -10.74 9.57
C VAL A 64 -0.27 -10.74 9.98
N ASN A 65 -1.16 -11.20 9.11
CA ASN A 65 -2.59 -11.29 9.42
C ASN A 65 -2.86 -12.24 10.60
N THR A 66 -2.15 -13.36 10.70
CA THR A 66 -2.28 -14.28 11.85
C THR A 66 -1.82 -13.65 13.17
N LEU A 67 -0.80 -12.79 13.14
CA LEU A 67 -0.35 -12.02 14.31
C LEU A 67 -1.26 -10.83 14.64
N ALA A 68 -1.75 -10.15 13.61
CA ALA A 68 -2.53 -8.94 13.75
C ALA A 68 -3.97 -9.23 14.19
N LYS A 69 -4.57 -10.36 13.77
CA LYS A 69 -5.99 -10.66 14.05
C LYS A 69 -6.34 -10.66 15.55
N PRO A 70 -5.60 -11.32 16.46
CA PRO A 70 -5.86 -11.23 17.90
C PRO A 70 -5.75 -9.80 18.46
N PHE A 71 -4.87 -8.98 17.87
CA PHE A 71 -4.73 -7.58 18.24
C PHE A 71 -5.92 -6.75 17.73
N ILE A 72 -6.28 -6.88 16.45
CA ILE A 72 -7.41 -6.20 15.80
C ILE A 72 -8.74 -6.55 16.50
N ASP A 73 -8.91 -7.79 16.94
CA ASP A 73 -10.14 -8.23 17.60
C ASP A 73 -10.26 -7.69 19.04
N SER A 74 -9.14 -7.28 19.65
CA SER A 74 -9.13 -6.68 20.98
C SER A 74 -9.64 -5.24 20.99
N GLY A 75 -10.28 -4.82 22.09
CA GLY A 75 -10.78 -3.44 22.24
C GLY A 75 -9.67 -2.38 22.11
N ALA A 76 -8.50 -2.63 22.70
CA ALA A 76 -7.35 -1.74 22.61
C ALA A 76 -6.79 -1.65 21.17
N GLY A 77 -6.70 -2.79 20.46
CA GLY A 77 -6.19 -2.80 19.10
C GLY A 77 -7.12 -2.08 18.12
N LYS A 78 -8.45 -2.17 18.29
CA LYS A 78 -9.41 -1.37 17.51
C LYS A 78 -9.18 0.13 17.69
N LEU A 79 -8.90 0.56 18.91
CA LEU A 79 -8.63 1.98 19.22
C LEU A 79 -7.32 2.46 18.59
N VAL A 80 -6.25 1.64 18.65
CA VAL A 80 -4.97 1.96 18.00
C VAL A 80 -5.13 2.03 16.48
N ILE A 81 -5.81 1.06 15.88
CA ILE A 81 -6.01 1.02 14.43
C ILE A 81 -6.89 2.16 13.95
N SER A 82 -7.96 2.50 14.67
CA SER A 82 -8.79 3.66 14.32
C SER A 82 -7.98 4.96 14.39
N GLY A 83 -7.14 5.12 15.41
CA GLY A 83 -6.21 6.26 15.50
C GLY A 83 -5.26 6.35 14.30
N ILE A 84 -4.62 5.24 13.94
CA ILE A 84 -3.73 5.17 12.76
C ILE A 84 -4.48 5.49 11.47
N LEU A 85 -5.69 4.95 11.29
CA LEU A 85 -6.52 5.21 10.11
C LEU A 85 -6.95 6.69 10.02
N VAL A 86 -7.32 7.31 11.14
CA VAL A 86 -7.67 8.74 11.18
C VAL A 86 -6.46 9.58 10.79
N ILE A 87 -5.29 9.33 11.39
CA ILE A 87 -4.06 10.05 11.05
C ILE A 87 -3.68 9.85 9.58
N GLY A 88 -3.69 8.61 9.10
CA GLY A 88 -3.38 8.26 7.72
C GLY A 88 -4.33 8.93 6.72
N SER A 89 -5.64 8.91 6.99
CA SER A 89 -6.63 9.59 6.17
C SER A 89 -6.43 11.11 6.15
N GLY A 90 -6.04 11.71 7.29
CA GLY A 90 -5.69 13.12 7.37
C GLY A 90 -4.49 13.49 6.52
N VAL A 91 -3.44 12.65 6.52
CA VAL A 91 -2.26 12.84 5.66
C VAL A 91 -2.63 12.71 4.18
N SER A 92 -3.40 11.68 3.81
CA SER A 92 -3.86 11.52 2.42
C SER A 92 -4.70 12.70 1.95
N LEU A 93 -5.57 13.23 2.82
CA LEU A 93 -6.39 14.41 2.52
C LEU A 93 -5.53 15.67 2.39
N ALA A 94 -4.50 15.83 3.22
CA ALA A 94 -3.55 16.93 3.10
C ALA A 94 -2.79 16.88 1.78
N LEU A 95 -2.29 15.70 1.37
CA LEU A 95 -1.65 15.51 0.07
C LEU A 95 -2.61 15.84 -1.08
N ALA A 96 -3.86 15.38 -1.02
CA ALA A 96 -4.87 15.73 -2.01
C ALA A 96 -5.08 17.24 -2.15
N ARG A 97 -5.16 17.98 -1.03
CA ARG A 97 -5.29 19.44 -1.04
C ARG A 97 -4.08 20.13 -1.62
N LEU A 98 -2.88 19.67 -1.28
CA LEU A 98 -1.63 20.20 -1.85
C LEU A 98 -1.58 20.00 -3.36
N THR A 99 -1.97 18.83 -3.85
CA THR A 99 -2.02 18.53 -5.29
C THR A 99 -3.06 19.40 -5.99
N ILE A 100 -4.27 19.53 -5.48
CA ILE A 100 -5.28 20.41 -6.09
C ILE A 100 -4.79 21.85 -6.14
N ASN A 101 -4.20 22.36 -5.05
CA ASN A 101 -3.69 23.72 -5.02
C ASN A 101 -2.48 23.92 -5.96
N GLY A 102 -1.58 22.95 -6.03
CA GLY A 102 -0.40 23.00 -6.89
C GLY A 102 -0.74 22.87 -8.38
N GLU A 103 -1.68 21.98 -8.72
CA GLU A 103 -2.03 21.65 -10.11
C GLU A 103 -3.08 22.56 -10.73
N LEU A 104 -4.01 23.06 -9.92
CA LEU A 104 -5.07 23.96 -10.38
C LEU A 104 -4.76 25.43 -10.09
N HIS A 105 -3.71 25.74 -9.32
CA HIS A 105 -3.34 27.10 -8.91
C HIS A 105 -4.47 27.90 -8.23
N VAL A 106 -5.45 27.21 -7.64
CA VAL A 106 -6.59 27.81 -6.93
C VAL A 106 -6.79 27.13 -5.57
N PRO A 107 -7.55 27.75 -4.63
CA PRO A 107 -7.84 27.13 -3.36
C PRO A 107 -8.57 25.79 -3.55
N SER A 108 -8.12 24.76 -2.84
CA SER A 108 -8.71 23.43 -2.99
C SER A 108 -10.18 23.39 -2.55
N SER A 109 -10.63 24.34 -1.72
CA SER A 109 -11.99 24.41 -1.16
C SER A 109 -13.10 24.47 -2.22
N ALA A 110 -12.81 24.92 -3.44
CA ALA A 110 -13.75 24.88 -4.54
C ALA A 110 -14.04 23.45 -5.06
N PHE A 111 -13.22 22.46 -4.68
CA PHE A 111 -13.28 21.09 -5.19
C PHE A 111 -13.34 20.00 -4.10
N PRO A 112 -14.37 20.01 -3.22
CA PRO A 112 -14.50 19.03 -2.13
C PRO A 112 -14.62 17.54 -2.57
N ILE A 113 -15.25 17.26 -3.71
CA ILE A 113 -15.39 15.90 -4.25
C ILE A 113 -14.05 15.42 -4.79
N THR A 114 -13.36 16.26 -5.57
CA THR A 114 -12.00 15.98 -6.05
C THR A 114 -11.07 15.71 -4.87
N GLN A 115 -11.11 16.52 -3.81
CA GLN A 115 -10.33 16.29 -2.58
C GLN A 115 -10.57 14.89 -2.00
N SER A 116 -11.83 14.48 -1.90
CA SER A 116 -12.21 13.21 -1.27
C SER A 116 -11.73 12.00 -2.07
N ILE A 117 -11.93 12.02 -3.39
CA ILE A 117 -11.49 10.94 -4.29
C ILE A 117 -9.97 10.90 -4.34
N LEU A 118 -9.32 12.04 -4.48
CA LEU A 118 -7.88 12.13 -4.55
C LEU A 118 -7.22 11.69 -3.24
N ALA A 119 -7.84 11.91 -2.09
CA ALA A 119 -7.37 11.38 -0.81
C ALA A 119 -7.38 9.83 -0.78
N VAL A 120 -8.40 9.19 -1.35
CA VAL A 120 -8.42 7.73 -1.48
C VAL A 120 -7.31 7.25 -2.43
N LEU A 121 -7.11 7.97 -3.54
CA LEU A 121 -6.03 7.66 -4.46
C LEU A 121 -4.64 7.89 -3.84
N TYR A 122 -4.44 8.86 -2.95
CA TYR A 122 -3.17 9.03 -2.24
C TYR A 122 -2.93 8.01 -1.11
N ALA A 123 -3.89 7.15 -0.78
CA ALA A 123 -3.76 6.18 0.30
C ALA A 123 -2.58 5.19 0.13
N PRO A 124 -2.32 4.60 -1.06
CA PRO A 124 -1.17 3.72 -1.26
C PRO A 124 0.17 4.43 -1.05
N LEU A 125 0.28 5.69 -1.52
CA LEU A 125 1.49 6.49 -1.31
C LEU A 125 1.69 6.82 0.17
N THR A 126 0.64 7.24 0.86
CA THR A 126 0.67 7.53 2.30
C THR A 126 1.08 6.29 3.10
N LEU A 127 0.49 5.13 2.79
CA LEU A 127 0.87 3.86 3.40
C LEU A 127 2.35 3.54 3.17
N SER A 128 2.84 3.78 1.95
CA SER A 128 4.24 3.57 1.58
C SER A 128 5.20 4.45 2.38
N ILE A 129 4.88 5.74 2.54
CA ILE A 129 5.66 6.70 3.34
C ILE A 129 5.67 6.26 4.81
N CYS A 130 4.52 5.90 5.36
CA CYS A 130 4.42 5.42 6.74
C CYS A 130 5.24 4.15 6.97
N LEU A 131 5.17 3.17 6.05
CA LEU A 131 5.95 1.93 6.12
C LEU A 131 7.45 2.17 5.95
N ALA A 132 7.84 3.07 5.05
CA ALA A 132 9.25 3.43 4.85
C ALA A 132 9.84 4.10 6.11
N PHE A 133 9.10 5.02 6.73
CA PHE A 133 9.52 5.72 7.94
C PHE A 133 9.60 4.80 9.17
N SER A 134 8.63 3.89 9.31
CA SER A 134 8.58 2.92 10.41
C SER A 134 9.40 1.65 10.16
N GLY A 135 10.00 1.51 8.97
CA GLY A 135 10.64 0.28 8.50
C GLY A 135 11.76 -0.21 9.40
N VAL A 136 12.61 0.67 9.93
CA VAL A 136 13.71 0.28 10.84
C VAL A 136 13.15 -0.35 12.12
N ILE A 137 12.11 0.25 12.70
CA ILE A 137 11.45 -0.26 13.90
C ILE A 137 10.80 -1.62 13.58
N PHE A 138 10.13 -1.74 12.44
CA PHE A 138 9.51 -3.01 12.04
C PHE A 138 10.52 -4.10 11.75
N ILE A 139 11.71 -3.81 11.21
CA ILE A 139 12.76 -4.82 11.02
C ILE A 139 13.24 -5.36 12.35
N VAL A 140 13.48 -4.49 13.34
CA VAL A 140 13.90 -4.92 14.69
C VAL A 140 12.79 -5.75 15.34
N ILE A 141 11.55 -5.27 15.33
CA ILE A 141 10.40 -6.00 15.89
C ILE A 141 10.20 -7.32 15.14
N GLY A 142 10.25 -7.32 13.80
CA GLY A 142 10.08 -8.50 12.96
C GLY A 142 11.16 -9.55 13.19
N ALA A 143 12.42 -9.13 13.39
CA ALA A 143 13.49 -10.03 13.79
C ALA A 143 13.22 -10.67 15.16
N MET A 144 12.69 -9.91 16.13
CA MET A 144 12.30 -10.44 17.44
C MET A 144 11.08 -11.37 17.36
N LEU A 145 10.05 -11.00 16.58
CA LEU A 145 8.80 -11.76 16.45
C LEU A 145 8.98 -13.03 15.63
N SER A 146 9.97 -13.08 14.74
CA SER A 146 10.36 -14.31 14.06
C SER A 146 10.73 -15.41 15.06
N ILE A 147 11.15 -15.11 16.29
CA ILE A 147 11.52 -16.15 17.27
C ILE A 147 10.27 -16.82 17.91
N ILE A 148 9.08 -16.24 17.77
CA ILE A 148 7.87 -16.71 18.45
C ILE A 148 7.23 -17.90 17.69
N PRO A 149 6.95 -19.04 18.38
CA PRO A 149 6.28 -20.17 17.76
C PRO A 149 4.82 -19.88 17.36
N TYR A 150 4.35 -20.68 16.40
CA TYR A 150 3.26 -20.46 15.44
C TYR A 150 1.83 -20.19 15.94
N ARG A 151 1.57 -19.98 17.23
CA ARG A 151 0.19 -19.84 17.73
C ARG A 151 0.06 -18.85 18.86
N VAL A 152 -0.23 -17.62 18.49
CA VAL A 152 -0.71 -16.60 19.42
C VAL A 152 -2.23 -16.64 19.38
N SER A 153 -2.88 -17.22 20.39
CA SER A 153 -4.34 -17.29 20.50
C SER A 153 -4.95 -16.06 21.19
N SER A 154 -4.14 -15.28 21.90
CA SER A 154 -4.57 -14.10 22.66
C SER A 154 -3.42 -13.09 22.85
N ILE A 155 -3.73 -11.81 23.07
CA ILE A 155 -2.72 -10.80 23.47
C ILE A 155 -1.97 -11.21 24.74
N LYS A 156 -2.65 -11.86 25.70
CA LYS A 156 -1.99 -12.37 26.90
C LYS A 156 -1.01 -13.48 26.56
N SER A 157 -1.41 -14.39 25.66
CA SER A 157 -0.50 -15.44 25.20
C SER A 157 0.66 -14.85 24.42
N PHE A 158 0.48 -13.79 23.63
CA PHE A 158 1.58 -13.09 22.94
C PHE A 158 2.68 -12.63 23.92
N LEU A 159 2.28 -12.00 25.02
CA LEU A 159 3.20 -11.51 26.05
C LEU A 159 3.84 -12.65 26.84
N THR A 160 3.15 -13.78 27.03
CA THR A 160 3.67 -14.94 27.79
C THR A 160 4.32 -16.02 26.91
N SER A 161 4.17 -15.98 25.60
CA SER A 161 4.71 -16.98 24.65
C SER A 161 6.23 -16.94 24.57
N TRP A 162 6.87 -15.86 25.05
CA TRP A 162 8.32 -15.82 25.29
C TRP A 162 8.80 -16.84 26.33
N HIS A 163 7.91 -17.36 27.18
CA HIS A 163 8.23 -18.31 28.25
C HIS A 163 8.01 -19.79 27.90
N GLN A 164 7.37 -20.09 26.77
CA GLN A 164 7.15 -21.46 26.33
C GLN A 164 8.30 -21.90 25.42
N GLY A 165 9.30 -22.51 26.06
CA GLY A 165 10.48 -23.10 25.40
C GLY A 165 10.13 -24.35 24.62
N ASP A 166 9.49 -24.20 23.47
CA ASP A 166 9.48 -25.26 22.46
C ASP A 166 10.88 -25.37 21.84
N GLU A 167 11.37 -26.60 21.64
CA GLU A 167 12.65 -26.85 20.99
C GLU A 167 12.70 -26.21 19.59
N ILE A 168 13.73 -25.41 19.34
CA ILE A 168 13.92 -24.73 18.06
C ILE A 168 14.26 -25.77 16.99
N SER A 169 13.27 -26.13 16.17
CA SER A 169 13.50 -26.99 15.01
C SER A 169 14.24 -26.24 13.89
N VAL A 170 15.09 -26.94 13.13
CA VAL A 170 15.78 -26.39 11.94
C VAL A 170 14.81 -25.80 10.92
N ILE A 171 13.63 -26.42 10.76
CA ILE A 171 12.57 -25.95 9.87
C ILE A 171 12.01 -24.60 10.37
N GLY A 172 11.87 -24.42 11.68
CA GLY A 172 11.47 -23.15 12.28
C GLY A 172 12.43 -22.01 11.95
N ILE A 173 13.74 -22.26 12.07
CA ILE A 173 14.79 -21.27 11.72
C ILE A 173 14.65 -20.85 10.25
N ILE A 174 14.46 -21.80 9.33
CA ILE A 174 14.31 -21.51 7.89
C ILE A 174 13.09 -20.65 7.63
N ILE A 175 11.93 -20.99 8.19
CA ILE A 175 10.69 -20.21 8.00
C ILE A 175 10.87 -18.78 8.53
N ASN A 176 11.57 -18.62 9.65
CA ASN A 176 11.85 -17.32 10.25
C ASN A 176 12.75 -16.43 9.38
N LEU A 177 13.76 -17.02 8.74
CA LEU A 177 14.58 -16.30 7.77
C LEU A 177 13.76 -15.87 6.53
N VAL A 178 12.83 -16.71 6.08
CA VAL A 178 11.92 -16.38 4.96
C VAL A 178 10.92 -15.28 5.35
N ARG A 179 10.43 -15.26 6.60
CA ARG A 179 9.60 -14.15 7.10
C ARG A 179 10.37 -12.84 7.15
N LEU A 180 11.62 -12.88 7.63
CA LEU A 180 12.47 -11.70 7.66
C LEU A 180 12.76 -11.17 6.26
N SER A 181 13.04 -12.06 5.30
CA SER A 181 13.22 -11.65 3.89
C SER A 181 11.93 -11.09 3.30
N GLY A 182 10.76 -11.63 3.65
CA GLY A 182 9.45 -11.09 3.28
C GLY A 182 9.21 -9.68 3.84
N LEU A 183 9.54 -9.44 5.11
CA LEU A 183 9.46 -8.11 5.72
C LEU A 183 10.38 -7.10 5.02
N VAL A 184 11.63 -7.50 4.77
CA VAL A 184 12.60 -6.67 4.04
C VAL A 184 12.08 -6.37 2.63
N ALA A 185 11.47 -7.35 1.95
CA ALA A 185 10.87 -7.15 0.65
C ALA A 185 9.72 -6.13 0.69
N VAL A 186 8.81 -6.22 1.65
CA VAL A 186 7.70 -5.24 1.81
C VAL A 186 8.24 -3.83 2.05
N ILE A 187 9.20 -3.68 2.97
CA ILE A 187 9.79 -2.37 3.28
C ILE A 187 10.56 -1.83 2.06
N SER A 188 11.28 -2.69 1.34
CA SER A 188 12.03 -2.29 0.14
C SER A 188 11.08 -1.80 -0.96
N VAL A 189 9.94 -2.48 -1.17
CA VAL A 189 8.91 -2.04 -2.10
C VAL A 189 8.32 -0.70 -1.67
N ALA A 190 8.02 -0.53 -0.37
CA ALA A 190 7.49 0.73 0.16
C ALA A 190 8.51 1.89 0.03
N MET A 191 9.78 1.65 0.30
CA MET A 191 10.83 2.65 0.10
C MET A 191 11.00 3.00 -1.38
N HIS A 192 11.03 1.99 -2.25
CA HIS A 192 11.16 2.20 -3.69
C HIS A 192 9.99 3.02 -4.25
N PHE A 193 8.76 2.67 -3.88
CA PHE A 193 7.57 3.40 -4.30
C PHE A 193 7.52 4.82 -3.69
N SER A 194 7.95 5.01 -2.44
CA SER A 194 8.00 6.35 -1.84
C SER A 194 9.02 7.28 -2.51
N GLN A 195 10.09 6.73 -3.10
CA GLN A 195 11.16 7.50 -3.75
C GLN A 195 10.93 7.69 -5.25
N ASN A 196 10.26 6.74 -5.92
CA ASN A 196 10.07 6.72 -7.37
C ASN A 196 8.58 6.66 -7.70
N ASN A 197 7.85 7.72 -7.33
CA ASN A 197 6.40 7.83 -7.55
C ASN A 197 6.02 8.85 -8.62
N ASP A 198 6.98 9.44 -9.35
CA ASP A 198 6.72 10.52 -10.32
C ASP A 198 5.59 10.15 -11.30
N SER A 199 5.70 9.00 -11.97
CA SER A 199 4.66 8.52 -12.90
C SER A 199 3.28 8.37 -12.24
N TYR A 200 3.24 7.96 -10.97
CA TYR A 200 1.99 7.84 -10.22
C TYR A 200 1.42 9.21 -9.87
N THR A 201 2.25 10.13 -9.35
CA THR A 201 1.84 11.48 -8.98
C THR A 201 1.46 12.33 -10.19
N GLU A 202 2.14 12.18 -11.33
CA GLU A 202 1.77 12.78 -12.63
C GLU A 202 0.41 12.26 -13.12
N ALA A 203 0.14 10.96 -12.99
CA ALA A 203 -1.17 10.40 -13.30
C ALA A 203 -2.26 10.98 -12.40
N LEU A 204 -1.97 11.18 -11.11
CA LEU A 204 -2.90 11.84 -10.18
C LEU A 204 -3.09 13.32 -10.50
N ALA A 205 -2.04 14.04 -10.92
CA ALA A 205 -2.13 15.43 -11.35
C ALA A 205 -3.02 15.56 -12.61
N SER A 206 -2.80 14.71 -13.61
CA SER A 206 -3.63 14.65 -14.82
C SER A 206 -5.09 14.32 -14.49
N PHE A 207 -5.31 13.31 -13.62
CA PHE A 207 -6.64 12.96 -13.12
C PHE A 207 -7.30 14.14 -12.39
N THR A 208 -6.56 14.87 -11.56
CA THR A 208 -7.06 16.03 -10.81
C THR A 208 -7.60 17.11 -11.74
N ARG A 209 -6.81 17.49 -12.76
CA ARG A 209 -7.23 18.51 -13.74
C ARG A 209 -8.44 18.06 -14.55
N TRP A 210 -8.50 16.79 -14.95
CA TRP A 210 -9.64 16.26 -15.69
C TRP A 210 -10.91 16.17 -14.82
N PHE A 211 -10.78 15.62 -13.62
CA PHE A 211 -11.92 15.37 -12.74
C PHE A 211 -12.57 16.67 -12.28
N ALA A 212 -11.77 17.64 -11.84
CA ALA A 212 -12.25 18.95 -11.41
C ALA A 212 -13.03 19.67 -12.54
N TYR A 213 -12.54 19.62 -13.78
CA TYR A 213 -13.22 20.23 -14.94
C TYR A 213 -14.49 19.47 -15.33
N SER A 214 -14.42 18.13 -15.39
CA SER A 214 -15.49 17.31 -15.96
C SER A 214 -16.66 17.11 -15.01
N PHE A 215 -16.40 16.96 -13.71
CA PHE A 215 -17.41 16.53 -12.75
C PHE A 215 -17.75 17.55 -11.67
N GLU A 216 -16.86 18.49 -11.38
CA GLU A 216 -17.03 19.42 -10.26
C GLU A 216 -17.13 20.89 -10.70
N SER A 217 -16.91 21.17 -11.98
CA SER A 217 -17.16 22.47 -12.59
C SER A 217 -18.46 22.44 -13.39
N ASP A 218 -19.38 23.34 -13.07
CA ASP A 218 -20.68 23.48 -13.70
C ASP A 218 -20.59 24.24 -15.02
N GLU A 219 -21.37 23.81 -16.01
CA GLU A 219 -21.50 24.49 -17.31
C GLU A 219 -22.51 25.64 -17.26
N HIS A 220 -23.42 25.60 -16.29
CA HIS A 220 -24.44 26.63 -16.09
C HIS A 220 -24.22 27.27 -14.73
N SER A 221 -24.01 28.59 -14.73
CA SER A 221 -23.76 29.37 -13.52
C SER A 221 -24.66 30.60 -13.49
N TYR A 222 -24.97 31.09 -12.30
CA TYR A 222 -25.68 32.37 -12.14
C TYR A 222 -24.73 33.58 -12.31
N CYS A 223 -23.42 33.34 -12.37
CA CYS A 223 -22.42 34.35 -12.68
C CYS A 223 -22.21 34.49 -14.19
N THR A 224 -21.77 35.66 -14.62
CA THR A 224 -21.45 35.95 -16.03
C THR A 224 -20.17 35.20 -16.45
N ILE A 225 -20.32 34.20 -17.33
CA ILE A 225 -19.20 33.38 -17.86
C ILE A 225 -19.15 33.39 -19.40
N ASN A 226 -17.97 33.18 -19.97
CA ASN A 226 -17.84 33.10 -21.42
C ASN A 226 -18.34 31.74 -21.94
N PRO A 227 -18.81 31.67 -23.21
CA PRO A 227 -19.20 30.41 -23.81
C PRO A 227 -18.06 29.39 -23.82
N GLY A 228 -18.32 28.19 -23.29
CA GLY A 228 -17.34 27.10 -23.21
C GLY A 228 -16.45 27.12 -21.96
N GLU A 229 -16.65 28.07 -21.04
CA GLU A 229 -16.07 28.04 -19.70
C GLU A 229 -16.97 27.23 -18.75
N ARG A 230 -16.36 26.65 -17.71
CA ARG A 230 -17.06 26.00 -16.60
C ARG A 230 -16.71 26.67 -15.27
N VAL A 231 -17.55 26.53 -14.27
CA VAL A 231 -17.43 27.24 -12.99
C VAL A 231 -17.48 26.31 -11.80
N ALA A 232 -16.56 26.47 -10.86
CA ALA A 232 -16.70 25.95 -9.51
C ALA A 232 -16.79 27.12 -8.52
N TYR A 233 -17.72 27.03 -7.56
CA TYR A 233 -17.94 28.11 -6.60
C TYR A 233 -16.92 28.04 -5.46
N LEU A 234 -16.26 29.17 -5.18
CA LEU A 234 -15.32 29.28 -4.07
C LEU A 234 -16.02 29.89 -2.84
N ASP A 235 -16.67 31.02 -3.04
CA ASP A 235 -17.53 31.71 -2.06
C ASP A 235 -18.64 32.48 -2.80
N ASN A 236 -19.34 33.38 -2.10
CA ASN A 236 -20.47 34.11 -2.68
C ASN A 236 -20.05 35.14 -3.76
N ASP A 237 -18.81 35.64 -3.71
CA ASP A 237 -18.35 36.74 -4.55
C ASP A 237 -17.26 36.32 -5.55
N ARG A 238 -16.71 35.10 -5.42
CA ARG A 238 -15.61 34.58 -6.21
C ARG A 238 -15.91 33.18 -6.71
N ILE A 239 -15.55 32.97 -7.97
CA ILE A 239 -15.68 31.70 -8.67
C ILE A 239 -14.32 31.28 -9.23
N VAL A 240 -14.14 29.97 -9.38
CA VAL A 240 -13.07 29.38 -10.16
C VAL A 240 -13.62 29.11 -11.55
N VAL A 241 -13.07 29.78 -12.55
CA VAL A 241 -13.38 29.55 -13.96
C VAL A 241 -12.39 28.55 -14.53
N ALA A 242 -12.91 27.48 -15.11
CA ALA A 242 -12.16 26.41 -15.73
C ALA A 242 -12.35 26.47 -17.26
N THR A 243 -11.24 26.60 -17.99
CA THR A 243 -11.23 26.72 -19.45
C THR A 243 -10.41 25.60 -20.07
N LYS A 244 -10.92 24.98 -21.12
CA LYS A 244 -10.17 24.01 -21.92
C LYS A 244 -9.49 24.71 -23.10
N LYS A 245 -8.16 24.77 -23.12
CA LYS A 245 -7.40 25.31 -24.26
C LYS A 245 -7.02 24.18 -25.22
N SER A 246 -6.90 24.47 -26.52
CA SER A 246 -6.58 23.44 -27.53
C SER A 246 -5.21 22.77 -27.35
N ASN A 247 -4.27 23.40 -26.61
CA ASN A 247 -2.90 22.91 -26.39
C ASN A 247 -2.48 22.74 -24.91
N GLU A 248 -3.33 23.11 -23.96
CA GLU A 248 -3.10 22.90 -22.52
C GLU A 248 -4.33 22.20 -21.95
N PRO A 249 -4.16 21.19 -21.07
CA PRO A 249 -5.24 20.26 -20.75
C PRO A 249 -6.44 20.99 -20.13
N TYR A 250 -6.23 21.85 -19.13
CA TYR A 250 -7.25 22.66 -18.45
C TYR A 250 -6.56 23.82 -17.71
N VAL A 251 -7.13 25.03 -17.77
CA VAL A 251 -6.65 26.23 -17.04
C VAL A 251 -7.71 26.67 -16.05
N TYR A 252 -7.29 27.04 -14.84
CA TYR A 252 -8.16 27.44 -13.75
C TYR A 252 -7.76 28.82 -13.25
N GLU A 253 -8.73 29.73 -13.11
CA GLU A 253 -8.50 31.11 -12.67
C GLU A 253 -9.59 31.54 -11.70
N ILE A 254 -9.25 32.40 -10.73
CA ILE A 254 -10.24 32.99 -9.83
C ILE A 254 -10.78 34.27 -10.47
N ARG A 255 -12.09 34.39 -10.58
CA ARG A 255 -12.79 35.60 -11.05
C ARG A 255 -13.88 36.02 -10.07
N PRO A 256 -14.22 37.32 -9.98
CA PRO A 256 -15.39 37.74 -9.24
C PRO A 256 -16.66 37.21 -9.92
N CYS A 257 -17.67 36.84 -9.13
CA CYS A 257 -19.01 36.53 -9.62
C CYS A 257 -19.74 37.85 -9.88
N LEU A 258 -20.04 38.15 -11.15
CA LEU A 258 -20.77 39.33 -11.60
C LEU A 258 -22.09 38.94 -12.24
#